data_AF-A0AA91TK54-F1
#
_entry.id   AF-A0AA91TK54-F1
#
_cell.length_a   1.000
_cell.length_b   1.000
_cell.length_c   1.000
_cell.angle_alpha   90.00
_cell.angle_beta   90.00
_cell.angle_gamma   90.00
#
_symmetry.space_group_name_H-M   'P 1'
#
loop_
_entity.id
_entity.type
_entity.pdbx_description
1 polymer ?
#
loop_
_entity_poly.entity_id
_entity_poly.type
_entity_poly.pdbx_seq_one_letter_code
_entity_poly.pdbx_strand_id
1 'polypeptide(L)'
;MIKGKRLSFAHLEGDICVYNLTKGDKEYLKSNGLKKVPSILQSVEFGSLGKLYQGFGIQNDMGGVEFFHPDYTKNPVTLRACGITTVLNPKVKDTQVCCLFYDFMDYLAYCSLQGSAELRLPYQGTCIIMSHVKNFMHMVVDSDDYDEVYVFFPNTVVGETIALTLKQRNQKKVKNFSIFYKGYRNLSSFVKDKHISSDYVF
;
A
#
# COMPACT_ATOMS: atom_id res chain seq x y z
N MET A 1 -26.69 22.02 -20.11
CA MET A 1 -26.39 20.57 -20.26
C MET A 1 -24.88 20.36 -20.21
N ILE A 2 -24.35 19.95 -19.06
CA ILE A 2 -22.95 19.51 -18.94
C ILE A 2 -23.00 17.99 -18.81
N LYS A 3 -22.59 17.28 -19.86
CA LYS A 3 -22.44 15.82 -19.86
C LYS A 3 -21.24 15.47 -18.97
N GLY A 4 -21.50 15.23 -17.68
CA GLY A 4 -20.53 14.67 -16.76
C GLY A 4 -20.21 13.22 -17.16
N LYS A 5 -18.91 12.92 -17.31
CA LYS A 5 -18.36 11.60 -17.61
C LYS A 5 -19.03 10.52 -16.74
N ARG A 6 -19.44 9.43 -17.38
CA ARG A 6 -19.90 8.17 -16.74
C ARG A 6 -18.86 7.76 -15.68
N LEU A 7 -19.26 7.81 -14.41
CA LEU A 7 -18.56 7.18 -13.30
C LEU A 7 -18.54 5.67 -13.59
N SER A 8 -17.35 5.08 -13.69
CA SER A 8 -17.20 3.63 -13.71
C SER A 8 -17.47 3.12 -12.29
N PHE A 9 -18.72 2.82 -11.98
CA PHE A 9 -19.07 2.08 -10.78
C PHE A 9 -18.65 0.62 -11.03
N ALA A 10 -17.66 0.13 -10.29
CA ALA A 10 -17.52 -1.30 -10.13
C ALA A 10 -18.42 -1.68 -8.94
N HIS A 11 -19.59 -2.23 -9.23
CA HIS A 11 -20.44 -2.81 -8.19
C HIS A 11 -19.77 -4.11 -7.76
N LEU A 12 -19.03 -4.08 -6.65
CA LEU A 12 -18.51 -5.28 -6.01
C LEU A 12 -19.65 -5.87 -5.18
N GLU A 13 -20.55 -6.62 -5.82
CA GLU A 13 -21.74 -7.30 -5.24
C GLU A 13 -21.91 -7.15 -3.71
N GLY A 14 -22.68 -6.17 -3.23
CA GLY A 14 -22.86 -5.82 -1.81
C GLY A 14 -22.82 -4.31 -1.52
N ASP A 15 -22.99 -3.90 -0.26
CA ASP A 15 -23.04 -2.48 0.21
C ASP A 15 -21.72 -1.69 0.08
N ILE A 16 -20.73 -2.18 -0.69
CA ILE A 16 -19.44 -1.51 -0.90
C ILE A 16 -19.39 -0.93 -2.32
N CYS A 17 -19.27 0.39 -2.40
CA CYS A 17 -19.13 1.14 -3.65
C CYS A 17 -17.68 1.61 -3.81
N VAL A 18 -17.07 1.34 -4.97
CA VAL A 18 -15.75 1.88 -5.33
C VAL A 18 -15.83 2.78 -6.55
N TYR A 19 -15.11 3.90 -6.51
CA TYR A 19 -15.15 4.93 -7.54
C TYR A 19 -13.86 5.76 -7.58
N ASN A 20 -13.77 6.71 -8.52
CA ASN A 20 -12.60 7.57 -8.65
C ASN A 20 -12.36 8.38 -7.38
N LEU A 21 -11.07 8.55 -7.03
CA LEU A 21 -10.62 9.35 -5.89
C LEU A 21 -11.31 10.72 -5.83
N THR A 22 -11.94 10.99 -4.69
CA THR A 22 -12.60 12.27 -4.42
C THR A 22 -11.58 13.40 -4.27
N LYS A 23 -12.07 14.64 -4.15
CA LYS A 23 -11.22 15.78 -3.82
C LYS A 23 -10.58 15.60 -2.44
N GLY A 24 -11.35 15.13 -1.45
CA GLY A 24 -10.87 14.89 -0.08
C GLY A 24 -9.77 13.85 -0.03
N ASP A 25 -9.92 12.73 -0.74
CA ASP A 25 -8.88 11.70 -0.80
C ASP A 25 -7.58 12.26 -1.39
N LYS A 26 -7.67 13.03 -2.48
CA LYS A 26 -6.51 13.65 -3.11
C LYS A 26 -5.83 14.69 -2.21
N GLU A 27 -6.61 15.48 -1.48
CA GLU A 27 -6.10 16.45 -0.50
C GLU A 27 -5.38 15.74 0.66
N TYR A 28 -5.95 14.64 1.18
CA TYR A 28 -5.29 13.80 2.18
C TYR A 28 -3.97 13.22 1.65
N LEU A 29 -4.00 12.57 0.48
CA LEU A 29 -2.81 11.96 -0.11
C LEU A 29 -1.70 13.00 -0.32
N LYS A 30 -2.06 14.17 -0.88
CA LYS A 30 -1.12 15.27 -1.10
C LYS A 30 -0.51 15.77 0.20
N SER A 31 -1.33 16.11 1.20
CA SER A 31 -0.86 16.64 2.50
C SER A 31 -0.02 15.66 3.31
N ASN A 32 -0.08 14.36 2.99
CA ASN A 32 0.75 13.32 3.63
C ASN A 32 1.94 12.88 2.75
N GLY A 33 2.27 13.62 1.69
CA GLY A 33 3.45 13.37 0.86
C GLY A 33 3.28 12.22 -0.15
N LEU A 34 2.07 11.69 -0.29
CA LEU A 34 1.73 10.58 -1.17
C LEU A 34 1.46 11.09 -2.59
N LYS A 35 2.51 11.62 -3.24
CA LYS A 35 2.43 12.40 -4.49
C LYS A 35 2.24 11.53 -5.75
N LYS A 36 2.69 10.28 -5.76
CA LYS A 36 2.55 9.37 -6.93
C LYS A 36 1.50 8.32 -6.64
N VAL A 37 0.26 8.67 -6.96
CA VAL A 37 -0.91 7.83 -6.69
C VAL A 37 -1.07 6.75 -7.78
N PRO A 38 -1.01 5.45 -7.45
CA PRO A 38 -1.20 4.38 -8.41
C PRO A 38 -2.67 4.26 -8.82
N SER A 39 -2.93 3.80 -10.05
CA SER A 39 -4.29 3.71 -10.61
C SER A 39 -5.21 2.71 -9.92
N ILE A 40 -4.65 1.81 -9.12
CA ILE A 40 -5.40 0.81 -8.34
C ILE A 40 -6.07 1.41 -7.09
N LEU A 41 -5.68 2.62 -6.69
CA LEU A 41 -6.25 3.30 -5.52
C LEU A 41 -7.58 3.94 -5.89
N GLN A 42 -8.63 3.63 -5.12
CA GLN A 42 -9.99 4.08 -5.36
C GLN A 42 -10.60 4.68 -4.10
N SER A 43 -11.60 5.55 -4.27
CA SER A 43 -12.51 5.89 -3.19
C SER A 43 -13.36 4.68 -2.86
N VAL A 44 -13.69 4.50 -1.60
CA VAL A 44 -14.49 3.40 -1.09
C VAL A 44 -15.56 3.98 -0.18
N GLU A 45 -16.81 3.54 -0.40
CA GLU A 45 -17.96 3.91 0.41
C GLU A 45 -18.72 2.66 0.82
N PHE A 46 -19.14 2.57 2.09
CA PHE A 46 -19.94 1.44 2.55
C PHE A 46 -20.81 1.78 3.77
N GLY A 47 -21.93 1.06 3.89
CA GLY A 47 -22.80 1.11 5.07
C GLY A 47 -22.39 0.10 6.15
N SER A 48 -22.39 0.52 7.41
CA SER A 48 -22.26 -0.41 8.55
C SER A 48 -22.93 0.16 9.80
N LEU A 49 -23.74 -0.66 10.48
CA LEU A 49 -24.47 -0.29 11.70
C LEU A 49 -25.25 1.04 11.58
N GLY A 50 -25.92 1.25 10.44
CA GLY A 50 -26.69 2.46 10.17
C GLY A 50 -25.86 3.72 9.90
N LYS A 51 -24.54 3.60 9.73
CA LYS A 51 -23.64 4.71 9.37
C LYS A 51 -23.04 4.47 7.99
N LEU A 52 -22.85 5.57 7.26
CA LEU A 52 -22.11 5.58 6.00
C LEU A 52 -20.65 5.93 6.27
N TYR A 53 -19.74 5.12 5.76
CA TYR A 53 -18.30 5.35 5.83
C TYR A 53 -17.76 5.65 4.44
N GLN A 54 -16.87 6.63 4.35
CA GLN A 54 -16.19 7.01 3.12
C GLN A 54 -14.70 7.17 3.38
N GLY A 55 -13.88 6.69 2.46
CA GLY A 55 -12.42 6.78 2.51
C GLY A 55 -11.83 6.26 1.22
N PHE A 56 -10.62 5.72 1.27
CA PHE A 56 -9.95 5.18 0.09
C PHE A 56 -9.30 3.84 0.38
N GLY A 57 -9.00 3.10 -0.67
CA GLY A 57 -8.53 1.74 -0.54
C GLY A 57 -8.11 1.10 -1.84
N ILE A 58 -7.68 -0.16 -1.72
CA ILE A 58 -7.32 -1.02 -2.84
C ILE A 58 -8.10 -2.33 -2.73
N GLN A 59 -8.43 -2.93 -3.88
CA GLN A 59 -9.01 -4.27 -3.92
C GLN A 59 -7.88 -5.32 -3.77
N ASN A 60 -8.12 -6.36 -2.98
CA ASN A 60 -7.21 -7.50 -2.83
C ASN A 60 -7.55 -8.63 -3.80
N ASP A 61 -6.63 -9.60 -3.93
CA ASP A 61 -6.71 -10.67 -4.92
C ASP A 61 -7.91 -11.62 -4.68
N MET A 62 -8.48 -11.58 -3.48
CA MET A 62 -9.67 -12.35 -3.08
C MET A 62 -10.98 -11.57 -3.24
N GLY A 63 -10.94 -10.36 -3.82
CA GLY A 63 -12.12 -9.53 -4.05
C GLY A 63 -12.61 -8.73 -2.83
N GLY A 64 -11.86 -8.71 -1.74
CA GLY A 64 -12.09 -7.77 -0.63
C GLY A 64 -11.44 -6.42 -0.86
N VAL A 65 -11.68 -5.48 0.05
CA VAL A 65 -11.18 -4.11 -0.06
C VAL A 65 -10.42 -3.73 1.19
N GLU A 66 -9.17 -3.30 1.02
CA GLU A 66 -8.37 -2.71 2.09
C GLU A 66 -8.71 -1.23 2.20
N PHE A 67 -9.45 -0.87 3.25
CA PHE A 67 -10.02 0.45 3.46
C PHE A 67 -9.20 1.27 4.47
N PHE A 68 -9.07 2.57 4.24
CA PHE A 68 -8.50 3.50 5.20
C PHE A 68 -9.22 4.85 5.20
N HIS A 69 -9.44 5.38 6.40
CA HIS A 69 -9.74 6.79 6.64
C HIS A 69 -9.18 7.18 8.01
N PRO A 70 -8.43 8.31 8.12
CA PRO A 70 -7.69 8.66 9.34
C PRO A 70 -8.58 8.83 10.58
N ASP A 71 -9.83 9.29 10.39
CA ASP A 71 -10.76 9.51 11.51
C ASP A 71 -11.50 8.24 11.95
N TYR A 72 -11.50 7.19 11.12
CA TYR A 72 -12.27 5.96 11.40
C TYR A 72 -11.36 4.83 11.88
N THR A 73 -10.14 4.74 11.35
CA THR A 73 -9.22 3.63 11.65
C THR A 73 -7.79 4.12 11.85
N LYS A 74 -7.07 3.49 12.79
CA LYS A 74 -5.64 3.77 13.01
C LYS A 74 -4.76 3.19 11.90
N ASN A 75 -5.19 2.07 11.33
CA ASN A 75 -4.51 1.36 10.24
C ASN A 75 -5.56 0.92 9.19
N PRO A 76 -5.13 0.55 7.98
CA PRO A 76 -6.01 -0.10 7.02
C PRO A 76 -6.78 -1.29 7.61
N VAL A 77 -8.02 -1.47 7.15
CA VAL A 77 -8.90 -2.57 7.55
C VAL A 77 -9.43 -3.30 6.33
N THR A 78 -9.41 -4.63 6.39
CA THR A 78 -9.93 -5.45 5.30
C THR A 78 -11.45 -5.59 5.41
N LEU A 79 -12.15 -5.21 4.35
CA LEU A 79 -13.59 -5.40 4.18
C LEU A 79 -13.86 -6.68 3.37
N ARG A 80 -14.84 -7.46 3.82
CA ARG A 80 -15.31 -8.71 3.19
C ARG A 80 -14.26 -9.83 3.20
N ALA A 81 -13.61 -10.07 2.06
CA ALA A 81 -12.66 -11.15 1.88
C ALA A 81 -11.25 -10.65 2.18
N CYS A 82 -10.41 -11.52 2.71
CA CYS A 82 -9.04 -11.13 3.02
C CYS A 82 -8.08 -11.98 2.24
N GLY A 83 -7.13 -11.30 1.62
CA GLY A 83 -6.04 -11.87 0.86
C GLY A 83 -4.94 -10.83 0.72
N ILE A 84 -3.85 -11.24 0.08
CA ILE A 84 -2.83 -10.30 -0.38
C ILE A 84 -3.37 -9.44 -1.51
N THR A 85 -2.68 -8.34 -1.80
CA THR A 85 -2.84 -7.64 -3.08
C THR A 85 -1.55 -7.76 -3.89
N THR A 86 -1.66 -8.28 -5.10
CA THR A 86 -0.55 -8.36 -6.06
C THR A 86 -0.64 -7.20 -7.06
N VAL A 87 0.41 -6.39 -7.12
CA VAL A 87 0.50 -5.26 -8.05
C VAL A 87 1.61 -5.49 -9.05
N LEU A 88 1.23 -5.64 -10.32
CA LEU A 88 2.14 -5.81 -11.44
C LEU A 88 2.43 -4.47 -12.12
N ASN A 89 3.70 -4.22 -12.45
CA ASN A 89 4.12 -3.09 -13.25
C ASN A 89 4.19 -3.52 -14.72
N PRO A 90 3.20 -3.17 -15.57
CA PRO A 90 3.09 -3.67 -16.94
C PRO A 90 4.24 -3.19 -17.84
N LYS A 91 5.03 -2.20 -17.39
CA LYS A 91 6.18 -1.67 -18.12
C LYS A 91 7.45 -2.51 -17.94
N VAL A 92 7.44 -3.50 -17.05
CA VAL A 92 8.61 -4.33 -16.77
C VAL A 92 8.25 -5.78 -17.04
N LYS A 93 8.76 -6.30 -18.17
CA LYS A 93 8.36 -7.61 -18.68
C LYS A 93 9.10 -8.79 -18.04
N ASP A 94 10.21 -8.54 -17.35
CA ASP A 94 11.01 -9.58 -16.69
C ASP A 94 11.73 -8.97 -15.50
N THR A 95 11.09 -8.95 -14.33
CA THR A 95 11.83 -8.69 -13.09
C THR A 95 11.73 -9.87 -12.18
N GLN A 96 12.88 -10.41 -11.83
CA GLN A 96 13.05 -11.34 -10.72
C GLN A 96 13.09 -10.58 -9.38
N VAL A 97 12.41 -9.42 -9.28
CA VAL A 97 12.44 -8.52 -8.13
C VAL A 97 11.02 -8.30 -7.61
N CYS A 98 10.80 -8.60 -6.34
CA CYS A 98 9.53 -8.39 -5.64
C CYS A 98 9.71 -7.44 -4.45
N CYS A 99 8.74 -6.54 -4.24
CA CYS A 99 8.66 -5.70 -3.05
C CYS A 99 7.50 -6.12 -2.15
N LEU A 100 7.76 -6.28 -0.85
CA LEU A 100 6.76 -6.69 0.14
C LEU A 100 6.40 -5.53 1.06
N PHE A 101 5.10 -5.34 1.27
CA PHE A 101 4.55 -4.31 2.15
C PHE A 101 3.61 -4.93 3.17
N TYR A 102 3.61 -4.41 4.40
CA TYR A 102 2.70 -4.88 5.43
C TYR A 102 1.27 -4.44 5.13
N ASP A 103 1.10 -3.18 4.72
CA ASP A 103 -0.18 -2.60 4.31
C ASP A 103 0.00 -1.71 3.06
N PHE A 104 -1.13 -1.26 2.51
CA PHE A 104 -1.11 -0.48 1.28
C PHE A 104 -0.65 0.97 1.48
N MET A 105 -0.66 1.51 2.71
CA MET A 105 -0.20 2.88 2.96
C MET A 105 1.32 2.98 2.78
N ASP A 106 2.06 1.97 3.23
CA ASP A 106 3.50 1.88 2.97
C ASP A 106 3.80 1.65 1.48
N TYR A 107 2.94 0.93 0.75
CA TYR A 107 3.03 0.83 -0.70
C TYR A 107 2.82 2.19 -1.40
N LEU A 108 1.85 3.01 -0.98
CA LEU A 108 1.66 4.36 -1.52
C LEU A 108 2.86 5.28 -1.25
N ALA A 109 3.44 5.17 -0.05
CA ALA A 109 4.63 5.90 0.35
C ALA A 109 5.82 5.52 -0.55
N TYR A 110 6.00 4.23 -0.78
CA TYR A 110 6.99 3.69 -1.71
C TYR A 110 6.80 4.21 -3.13
N CYS A 111 5.58 4.18 -3.67
CA CYS A 111 5.28 4.74 -4.99
C CYS A 111 5.69 6.21 -5.10
N SER A 112 5.49 6.98 -4.02
CA SER A 112 5.81 8.41 -3.97
C SER A 112 7.31 8.69 -3.88
N LEU A 113 8.08 7.75 -3.33
CA LEU A 113 9.54 7.81 -3.29
C LEU A 113 10.22 7.32 -4.57
N GLN A 114 9.53 6.59 -5.45
CA GLN A 114 10.10 6.10 -6.71
C GLN A 114 10.69 7.25 -7.53
N GLY A 115 11.93 7.11 -8.01
CA GLY A 115 12.63 8.16 -8.75
C GLY A 115 13.12 9.34 -7.91
N SER A 116 13.06 9.27 -6.58
CA SER A 116 13.79 10.19 -5.70
C SER A 116 15.30 10.01 -5.86
N ALA A 117 16.05 11.11 -5.93
CA ALA A 117 17.51 11.07 -5.98
C ALA A 117 18.13 10.58 -4.65
N GLU A 118 17.39 10.71 -3.54
CA GLU A 118 17.86 10.41 -2.19
C GLU A 118 17.81 8.91 -1.86
N LEU A 119 16.87 8.19 -2.48
CA LEU A 119 16.63 6.77 -2.23
C LEU A 119 16.67 6.02 -3.54
N ARG A 120 17.73 5.22 -3.73
CA ARG A 120 17.80 4.23 -4.82
C ARG A 120 16.90 3.05 -4.48
N LEU A 121 15.59 3.24 -4.65
CA LEU A 121 14.62 2.17 -4.52
C LEU A 121 14.74 1.20 -5.70
N PRO A 122 14.49 -0.10 -5.49
CA PRO A 122 14.42 -1.05 -6.59
C PRO A 122 13.36 -0.60 -7.59
N TYR A 123 13.64 -0.77 -8.88
CA TYR A 123 12.63 -0.63 -9.93
C TYR A 123 12.04 -2.01 -10.20
N GLN A 124 10.81 -2.23 -9.79
CA GLN A 124 10.23 -3.56 -9.64
C GLN A 124 9.09 -3.84 -10.63
N GLY A 125 8.98 -5.11 -11.00
CA GLY A 125 7.88 -5.67 -11.78
C GLY A 125 6.71 -6.11 -10.91
N THR A 126 6.96 -6.59 -9.67
CA THR A 126 5.87 -7.01 -8.76
C THR A 126 5.99 -6.41 -7.35
N CYS A 127 4.86 -6.00 -6.79
CA CYS A 127 4.69 -5.73 -5.36
C CYS A 127 3.63 -6.67 -4.78
N ILE A 128 3.85 -7.15 -3.56
CA ILE A 128 2.86 -7.90 -2.79
C ILE A 128 2.58 -7.15 -1.49
N ILE A 129 1.31 -6.89 -1.23
CA ILE A 129 0.83 -6.20 -0.03
C ILE A 129 0.13 -7.23 0.85
N MET A 130 0.59 -7.40 2.10
CA MET A 130 0.09 -8.46 2.98
C MET A 130 -1.32 -8.17 3.48
N SER A 131 -1.58 -6.90 3.81
CA SER A 131 -2.82 -6.35 4.37
C SER A 131 -3.18 -6.83 5.78
N HIS A 132 -2.96 -8.11 6.07
CA HIS A 132 -3.20 -8.71 7.38
C HIS A 132 -2.24 -9.87 7.63
N VAL A 133 -1.77 -10.05 8.88
CA VAL A 133 -0.79 -11.10 9.26
C VAL A 133 -1.22 -12.53 8.91
N LYS A 134 -2.53 -12.76 8.79
CA LYS A 134 -3.11 -14.05 8.37
C LYS A 134 -2.68 -14.45 6.94
N ASN A 135 -2.33 -13.48 6.12
CA ASN A 135 -1.85 -13.69 4.75
C ASN A 135 -0.33 -13.91 4.69
N PHE A 136 0.35 -13.99 5.84
CA PHE A 136 1.81 -14.15 5.89
C PHE A 136 2.28 -15.38 5.10
N MET A 137 1.65 -16.54 5.30
CA MET A 137 2.05 -17.76 4.59
C MET A 137 1.84 -17.66 3.09
N HIS A 138 0.76 -17.02 2.64
CA HIS A 138 0.51 -16.76 1.22
C HIS A 138 1.59 -15.85 0.62
N MET A 139 1.89 -14.74 1.30
CA MET A 139 2.97 -13.84 0.89
C MET A 139 4.32 -14.54 0.82
N VAL A 140 4.65 -15.42 1.79
CA VAL A 140 5.90 -16.19 1.77
C VAL A 140 5.98 -17.05 0.51
N VAL A 141 4.94 -17.83 0.22
CA VAL A 141 4.89 -18.72 -0.95
C VAL A 141 5.00 -17.91 -2.24
N ASP A 142 4.21 -16.87 -2.40
CA ASP A 142 4.20 -16.09 -3.65
C ASP A 142 5.50 -15.29 -3.83
N SER A 143 6.14 -14.88 -2.74
CA SER A 143 7.45 -14.23 -2.80
C SER A 143 8.59 -15.18 -3.12
N ASP A 144 8.42 -16.51 -2.97
CA ASP A 144 9.47 -17.51 -3.18
C ASP A 144 9.86 -17.66 -4.67
N ASP A 145 9.04 -17.19 -5.61
CA ASP A 145 9.30 -17.29 -7.05
C ASP A 145 10.28 -16.24 -7.62
N TYR A 146 10.65 -15.22 -6.84
CA TYR A 146 11.52 -14.12 -7.28
C TYR A 146 13.00 -14.34 -6.92
N ASP A 147 13.98 -13.76 -7.60
CA ASP A 147 15.40 -13.87 -7.19
C ASP A 147 15.76 -12.91 -6.05
N GLU A 148 15.14 -11.72 -6.04
CA GLU A 148 15.34 -10.69 -5.03
C GLU A 148 14.02 -10.22 -4.41
N VAL A 149 14.01 -10.12 -3.08
CA VAL A 149 12.84 -9.68 -2.32
C VAL A 149 13.22 -8.52 -1.42
N TYR A 150 12.55 -7.38 -1.60
CA TYR A 150 12.77 -6.15 -0.86
C TYR A 150 11.61 -5.96 0.13
N VAL A 151 11.92 -5.86 1.43
CA VAL A 151 10.90 -5.81 2.48
C VAL A 151 10.81 -4.41 3.08
N PHE A 152 9.62 -3.82 3.02
CA PHE A 152 9.28 -2.49 3.55
C PHE A 152 8.25 -2.61 4.67
N PHE A 153 8.61 -3.27 5.76
CA PHE A 153 7.71 -3.51 6.90
C PHE A 153 7.87 -2.48 8.01
N PRO A 154 6.83 -2.26 8.83
CA PRO A 154 6.89 -1.32 9.93
C PRO A 154 7.95 -1.70 10.96
N ASN A 155 8.64 -0.71 11.53
CA ASN A 155 9.54 -0.83 12.69
C ASN A 155 8.72 -1.04 13.96
N THR A 156 8.00 -2.15 14.01
CA THR A 156 7.20 -2.62 15.13
C THR A 156 7.60 -4.05 15.43
N VAL A 157 7.32 -4.55 16.64
CA VAL A 157 7.63 -5.95 17.01
C VAL A 157 7.10 -6.94 15.96
N VAL A 158 5.86 -6.75 15.50
CA VAL A 158 5.26 -7.60 14.46
C VAL A 158 6.01 -7.47 13.13
N GLY A 159 6.20 -6.26 12.62
CA GLY A 159 6.89 -6.05 11.34
C GLY A 159 8.34 -6.55 11.33
N GLU A 160 9.08 -6.31 12.41
CA GLU A 160 10.46 -6.80 12.58
C GLU A 160 10.49 -8.32 12.64
N THR A 161 9.58 -8.95 13.39
CA THR A 161 9.51 -10.41 13.49
C THR A 161 9.23 -11.07 12.14
N ILE A 162 8.30 -10.51 11.36
CA ILE A 162 7.97 -11.03 10.03
C ILE A 162 9.15 -10.83 9.06
N ALA A 163 9.78 -9.64 9.07
CA ALA A 163 10.95 -9.36 8.24
C ALA A 163 12.14 -10.27 8.58
N LEU A 164 12.38 -10.55 9.87
CA LEU A 164 13.40 -11.48 10.33
C LEU A 164 13.08 -12.91 9.90
N THR A 165 11.83 -13.35 10.01
CA THR A 165 11.40 -14.69 9.56
C THR A 165 11.64 -14.88 8.05
N LEU A 166 11.26 -13.90 7.23
CA LEU A 166 11.53 -13.90 5.79
C LEU A 166 13.03 -13.97 5.49
N LYS A 167 13.82 -13.15 6.20
CA LYS A 167 15.28 -13.12 6.05
C LYS A 167 15.93 -14.44 6.45
N GLN A 168 15.49 -15.07 7.53
CA GLN A 168 16.01 -16.35 7.99
C GLN A 168 15.70 -17.49 7.01
N ARG A 169 14.51 -17.50 6.42
CA ARG A 169 14.13 -18.47 5.37
C ARG A 169 15.01 -18.34 4.13
N ASN A 170 15.22 -17.12 3.64
CA ASN A 170 15.92 -16.86 2.37
C ASN A 170 16.98 -15.73 2.50
N GLN A 171 18.07 -16.01 3.22
CA GLN A 171 19.07 -15.00 3.60
C GLN A 171 19.69 -14.26 2.40
N LYS A 172 19.94 -14.94 1.28
CA LYS A 172 20.59 -14.32 0.11
C LYS A 172 19.65 -13.41 -0.68
N LYS A 173 18.36 -13.73 -0.69
CA LYS A 173 17.32 -13.11 -1.53
C LYS A 173 16.64 -11.93 -0.85
N VAL A 174 16.42 -12.00 0.46
CA VAL A 174 15.66 -10.99 1.20
C VAL A 174 16.54 -9.82 1.64
N LYS A 175 16.15 -8.60 1.29
CA LYS A 175 16.81 -7.34 1.66
C LYS A 175 15.81 -6.50 2.48
N ASN A 176 16.11 -6.25 3.75
CA ASN A 176 15.25 -5.45 4.63
C ASN A 176 15.57 -3.96 4.48
N PHE A 177 14.58 -3.17 4.07
CA PHE A 177 14.71 -1.73 3.81
C PHE A 177 14.25 -0.86 4.98
N SER A 178 13.79 -1.45 6.08
CA SER A 178 13.36 -0.72 7.27
C SER A 178 14.40 0.19 7.90
N ILE A 179 15.68 -0.10 7.67
CA ILE A 179 16.80 0.75 8.09
C ILE A 179 16.75 2.16 7.49
N PHE A 180 16.19 2.34 6.29
CA PHE A 180 16.14 3.64 5.61
C PHE A 180 15.15 4.63 6.24
N TYR A 181 14.20 4.12 7.02
CA TYR A 181 13.25 4.91 7.80
C TYR A 181 13.37 4.56 9.29
N LYS A 182 14.60 4.28 9.74
CA LYS A 182 14.90 4.12 11.17
C LYS A 182 14.50 5.38 11.93
N GLY A 183 13.85 5.20 13.08
CA GLY A 183 13.27 6.28 13.88
C GLY A 183 11.81 6.57 13.55
N TYR A 184 11.29 6.05 12.43
CA TYR A 184 9.88 6.12 12.07
C TYR A 184 9.23 4.76 12.24
N ARG A 185 7.96 4.76 12.66
CA ARG A 185 7.17 3.54 12.84
C ARG A 185 7.02 2.75 11.53
N ASN A 186 6.86 3.42 10.41
CA ASN A 186 6.66 2.83 9.09
C ASN A 186 7.06 3.80 7.96
N LEU A 187 7.05 3.31 6.72
CA LEU A 187 7.51 4.06 5.56
C LEU A 187 6.59 5.27 5.28
N SER A 188 5.29 5.11 5.44
CA SER A 188 4.31 6.19 5.28
C SER A 188 4.52 7.35 6.27
N SER A 189 4.86 7.07 7.53
CA SER A 189 5.20 8.11 8.52
C SER A 189 6.48 8.86 8.13
N PHE A 190 7.49 8.16 7.62
CA PHE A 190 8.73 8.78 7.12
C PHE A 190 8.47 9.73 5.95
N VAL A 191 7.68 9.29 4.96
CA VAL A 191 7.34 10.11 3.80
C VAL A 191 6.57 11.37 4.20
N LYS A 192 5.61 11.23 5.14
CA LYS A 192 4.86 12.36 5.67
C LYS A 192 5.77 13.39 6.32
N ASP A 193 6.66 12.96 7.20
CA ASP A 193 7.56 13.87 7.93
C ASP A 193 8.55 14.58 6.99
N LYS A 194 9.10 13.86 6.00
CA LYS A 194 9.93 14.48 4.96
C LYS A 194 9.18 15.50 4.13
N HIS A 195 7.92 15.24 3.80
CA HIS A 195 7.10 16.21 3.07
C HIS A 195 6.87 17.48 3.88
N ILE A 196 6.51 17.34 5.15
CA ILE A 196 6.31 18.47 6.06
C ILE A 196 7.62 19.27 6.19
N SER A 197 8.74 18.60 6.41
CA SER A 197 10.05 19.26 6.53
C SER A 197 10.45 20.02 5.26
N SER A 198 10.12 19.50 4.07
CA SER A 198 10.38 20.19 2.80
C SER A 198 9.52 21.44 2.59
N ASP A 199 8.36 21.53 3.22
CA ASP A 199 7.48 22.70 3.12
C ASP A 199 7.96 23.87 4.05
N TYR A 200 8.93 23.60 4.94
CA TYR A 200 9.51 24.59 5.87
C TYR A 200 10.90 25.09 5.48
N VAL A 201 11.46 24.65 4.35
CA VAL A 201 12.72 25.18 3.82
C VAL A 201 12.38 26.22 2.75
N PHE A 202 12.59 27.49 3.11
CA PHE A 202 12.35 28.70 2.31
C PHE A 202 13.11 28.73 0.99
#